data_AF-A0A928T9N7-F1
#
_entry.id   AF-A0A928T9N7-F1
#
_cell.length_a   1.000
_cell.length_b   1.000
_cell.length_c   1.000
_cell.angle_alpha   90.00
_cell.angle_beta   90.00
_cell.angle_gamma   90.00
#
_symmetry.space_group_name_H-M   'P 1'
#
loop_
_entity.id
_entity.type
_entity.pdbx_description
1 polymer ?
#
loop_
_entity_poly.entity_id
_entity_poly.type
_entity_poly.pdbx_seq_one_letter_code
_entity_poly.pdbx_strand_id
1 'polypeptide(L)'
;MKLFPTLLLFLSPFATTVMAQGQRQEVPPAPLPAVPLTPQQIEVITKQLAELDKQVQEMRGSTLATVLAKLRTAAASDAAALSFYLDCEKLVNVERKDLDKTEERQRKEQMERMAERRTDRNANDQDGDIGLATRLHLQYLLLTLEAHETAPADKEKLLPKLQAYIQDVLANAEKLKGRAAGMLARDVGGSPVVDAYQIQRFIGGPDWTTRPLDFGQMWDRFILPNYREQKPEELAAQWDARINAEGTMRKAQMPEPEFVIWTQQELPVLKWSRAEYLLRFGPTPVNALKDMLDLIKANPGHPSAPNWLETMRQAVKSGESSS
;
A
#
# COMPACT_ATOMS: atom_id res chain seq x y z
N MET A 1 57.90 -10.46 -15.10
CA MET A 1 57.92 -11.82 -15.70
C MET A 1 57.49 -12.83 -14.64
N LYS A 2 56.20 -13.16 -14.56
CA LYS A 2 55.66 -14.35 -13.89
C LYS A 2 54.39 -14.75 -14.64
N LEU A 3 54.31 -16.05 -14.95
CA LEU A 3 53.43 -16.66 -15.95
C LEU A 3 51.98 -16.80 -15.48
N PHE A 4 51.04 -16.57 -16.41
CA PHE A 4 49.63 -16.99 -16.34
C PHE A 4 49.51 -18.46 -16.78
N PRO A 5 48.55 -19.23 -16.23
CA PRO A 5 48.06 -20.43 -16.89
C PRO A 5 46.69 -20.16 -17.55
N THR A 6 46.69 -20.37 -18.86
CA THR A 6 45.55 -20.55 -19.75
C THR A 6 44.87 -21.89 -19.49
N LEU A 7 43.54 -21.97 -19.45
CA LEU A 7 42.85 -23.25 -19.69
C LEU A 7 41.50 -23.07 -20.42
N LEU A 8 41.58 -23.32 -21.73
CA LEU A 8 40.65 -24.06 -22.60
C LEU A 8 39.13 -23.86 -22.50
N LEU A 9 38.62 -23.16 -23.53
CA LEU A 9 37.30 -23.28 -24.14
C LEU A 9 36.98 -24.73 -24.55
N PHE A 10 35.80 -25.22 -24.17
CA PHE A 10 35.11 -26.30 -24.87
C PHE A 10 33.83 -25.75 -25.53
N LEU A 11 33.70 -26.08 -26.81
CA LEU A 11 32.66 -25.66 -27.73
C LEU A 11 31.68 -26.83 -27.96
N SER A 12 30.41 -26.46 -28.18
CA SER A 12 29.34 -27.16 -28.91
C SER A 12 28.46 -28.21 -28.18
N PRO A 13 27.24 -28.50 -28.70
CA PRO A 13 26.46 -27.82 -29.75
C PRO A 13 25.01 -27.46 -29.36
N PHE A 14 24.39 -26.62 -30.17
CA PHE A 14 22.95 -26.35 -30.23
C PHE A 14 22.14 -27.63 -30.48
N ALA A 15 21.06 -27.81 -29.71
CA ALA A 15 19.91 -28.63 -30.10
C ALA A 15 18.63 -27.81 -29.89
N THR A 16 17.97 -27.45 -30.99
CA THR A 16 16.62 -26.87 -31.02
C THR A 16 15.59 -27.99 -31.03
N THR A 17 14.68 -28.04 -30.04
CA THR A 17 13.34 -28.66 -30.20
C THR A 17 12.28 -27.99 -29.30
N VAL A 18 11.34 -27.34 -29.99
CA VAL A 18 9.89 -27.11 -29.82
C VAL A 18 9.13 -27.63 -28.55
N MET A 19 8.39 -26.69 -27.94
CA MET A 19 7.06 -26.70 -27.27
C MET A 19 6.58 -27.93 -26.46
N ALA A 20 6.23 -27.70 -25.18
CA ALA A 20 4.97 -28.17 -24.58
C ALA A 20 4.71 -27.45 -23.23
N GLN A 21 3.55 -26.79 -23.12
CA GLN A 21 2.98 -26.38 -21.82
C GLN A 21 2.62 -27.65 -21.04
N GLY A 22 3.40 -27.95 -20.01
CA GLY A 22 3.07 -28.92 -18.98
C GLY A 22 3.05 -28.20 -17.63
N GLN A 23 1.99 -28.43 -16.85
CA GLN A 23 1.81 -27.91 -15.50
C GLN A 23 3.10 -28.06 -14.67
N ARG A 24 3.62 -26.96 -14.10
CA ARG A 24 4.71 -27.01 -13.12
C ARG A 24 4.16 -27.63 -11.84
N GLN A 25 4.30 -28.94 -11.74
CA GLN A 25 4.20 -29.67 -10.50
C GLN A 25 5.44 -29.29 -9.68
N GLU A 26 5.26 -28.67 -8.51
CA GLU A 26 6.36 -28.43 -7.56
C GLU A 26 6.89 -29.79 -7.10
N VAL A 27 8.00 -30.21 -7.70
CA VAL A 27 8.75 -31.38 -7.24
C VAL A 27 9.37 -30.99 -5.90
N PRO A 28 9.18 -31.78 -4.82
CA PRO A 28 9.90 -31.59 -3.57
C PRO A 28 11.40 -31.50 -3.87
N PRO A 29 12.16 -30.57 -3.27
CA PRO A 29 13.59 -30.49 -3.52
C PRO A 29 14.21 -31.85 -3.21
N ALA A 30 14.88 -32.45 -4.20
CA ALA A 30 15.56 -33.72 -4.04
C ALA A 30 16.51 -33.63 -2.83
N PRO A 31 16.58 -34.68 -1.99
CA PRO A 31 17.47 -34.68 -0.85
C PRO A 31 18.90 -34.40 -1.34
N LEU A 32 19.55 -33.41 -0.71
CA LEU A 32 20.92 -33.05 -1.06
C LEU A 32 21.81 -34.29 -0.94
N PRO A 33 22.75 -34.51 -1.88
CA PRO A 33 23.65 -35.65 -1.82
C PRO A 33 24.43 -35.63 -0.50
N ALA A 34 24.38 -36.74 0.25
CA ALA A 34 25.09 -36.90 1.51
C ALA A 34 26.60 -37.00 1.23
N VAL A 35 27.28 -35.86 1.25
CA VAL A 35 28.74 -35.80 1.18
C VAL A 35 29.30 -36.18 2.56
N PRO A 36 30.08 -37.27 2.70
CA PRO A 36 30.70 -37.61 3.97
C PRO A 36 31.81 -36.59 4.27
N LEU A 37 31.51 -35.66 5.18
CA LEU A 37 32.46 -34.65 5.65
C LEU A 37 33.28 -35.22 6.83
N THR A 38 34.59 -34.95 6.86
CA THR A 38 35.42 -35.30 8.01
C THR A 38 35.08 -34.38 9.21
N PRO A 39 35.39 -34.80 10.46
CA PRO A 39 35.12 -33.96 11.64
C PRO A 39 35.73 -32.56 11.55
N GLN A 40 36.90 -32.43 10.93
CA GLN A 40 37.58 -31.16 10.70
C GLN A 40 36.86 -30.30 9.65
N GLN A 41 36.32 -30.91 8.58
CA GLN A 41 35.51 -30.20 7.58
C GLN A 41 34.18 -29.71 8.17
N ILE A 42 33.55 -30.51 9.04
CA ILE A 42 32.34 -30.11 9.77
C ILE A 42 32.63 -28.88 10.63
N GLU A 43 33.73 -28.87 11.38
CA GLU A 43 34.09 -27.75 12.24
C GLU A 43 34.34 -26.46 11.43
N VAL A 44 35.07 -26.55 10.31
CA VAL A 44 35.36 -25.41 9.42
C VAL A 44 34.08 -24.88 8.77
N ILE A 45 33.24 -25.75 8.21
CA ILE A 45 31.99 -25.35 7.55
C ILE A 45 31.02 -24.74 8.57
N THR A 46 30.93 -25.29 9.79
CA THR A 46 30.06 -24.74 10.84
C THR A 46 30.52 -23.35 11.27
N LYS A 47 31.83 -23.13 11.40
CA LYS A 47 32.39 -21.79 11.67
C LYS A 47 32.12 -20.81 10.51
N GLN A 48 32.28 -21.25 9.27
CA GLN A 48 31.97 -20.44 8.09
C GLN A 48 30.48 -20.10 8.00
N LEU A 49 29.60 -21.05 8.29
CA LEU A 49 28.15 -20.85 8.34
C LEU A 49 27.75 -19.89 9.45
N ALA A 50 28.37 -19.97 10.64
CA ALA A 50 28.10 -19.04 11.73
C ALA A 50 28.55 -17.61 11.41
N GLU A 51 29.71 -17.45 10.75
CA GLU A 51 30.19 -16.15 10.29
C GLU A 51 29.32 -15.60 9.15
N LEU A 52 28.90 -16.45 8.21
CA LEU A 52 27.94 -16.10 7.16
C LEU A 52 26.58 -15.71 7.75
N ASP A 53 26.09 -16.42 8.76
CA ASP A 53 24.83 -16.09 9.42
C ASP A 53 24.96 -14.75 10.14
N LYS A 54 26.07 -14.49 10.83
CA LYS A 54 26.36 -13.18 11.44
C LYS A 54 26.43 -12.06 10.39
N GLN A 55 27.15 -12.25 9.30
CA GLN A 55 27.23 -11.28 8.20
C GLN A 55 25.88 -11.09 7.51
N VAL A 56 25.09 -12.16 7.34
CA VAL A 56 23.73 -12.10 6.81
C VAL A 56 22.80 -11.36 7.77
N GLN A 57 22.97 -11.49 9.09
CA GLN A 57 22.21 -10.74 10.08
C GLN A 57 22.67 -9.27 10.20
N GLU A 58 23.95 -8.98 9.98
CA GLU A 58 24.47 -7.60 9.90
C GLU A 58 24.05 -6.92 8.58
N MET A 59 23.97 -7.66 7.48
CA MET A 59 23.49 -7.18 6.17
C MET A 59 21.97 -7.11 6.08
N ARG A 60 21.24 -8.03 6.72
CA ARG A 60 19.79 -7.93 6.93
C ARG A 60 19.61 -6.77 7.90
N GLY A 61 19.33 -5.59 7.37
CA GLY A 61 19.18 -4.36 8.15
C GLY A 61 18.29 -4.49 9.39
N SER A 62 18.27 -3.40 10.19
CA SER A 62 17.53 -3.27 11.46
C SER A 62 16.29 -4.16 11.56
N THR A 63 16.16 -4.91 12.67
CA THR A 63 14.98 -5.76 12.93
C THR A 63 13.68 -4.98 12.74
N LEU A 64 12.58 -5.65 12.35
CA LEU A 64 11.30 -5.00 12.11
C LEU A 64 10.85 -4.14 13.31
N ALA A 65 11.03 -4.64 14.54
CA ALA A 65 10.81 -3.88 15.77
C ALA A 65 11.60 -2.56 15.84
N THR A 66 12.87 -2.57 15.43
CA THR A 66 13.72 -1.37 15.37
C THR A 66 13.21 -0.39 14.31
N VAL A 67 12.79 -0.88 13.15
CA VAL A 67 12.23 -0.06 12.08
C VAL A 67 10.92 0.61 12.53
N LEU A 68 10.04 -0.14 13.20
CA LEU A 68 8.80 0.38 13.78
C LEU A 68 9.07 1.48 14.81
N ALA A 69 10.07 1.32 15.68
CA ALA A 69 10.46 2.35 16.65
C ALA A 69 10.97 3.63 15.97
N LYS A 70 11.79 3.48 14.90
CA LYS A 70 12.26 4.62 14.10
C LYS A 70 11.12 5.33 13.37
N LEU A 71 10.20 4.58 12.77
CA LEU A 71 9.02 5.13 12.11
C LEU A 71 8.12 5.90 13.08
N ARG A 72 7.86 5.36 14.28
CA ARG A 72 7.09 6.08 15.32
C ARG A 72 7.74 7.40 15.70
N THR A 73 9.07 7.40 15.87
CA THR A 73 9.82 8.61 16.20
C THR A 73 9.78 9.64 15.06
N ALA A 74 9.98 9.19 13.82
CA ALA A 74 9.93 10.06 12.65
C ALA A 74 8.52 10.63 12.43
N ALA A 75 7.48 9.81 12.57
CA ALA A 75 6.09 10.18 12.38
C ALA A 75 5.53 11.11 13.48
N ALA A 76 6.30 11.44 14.52
CA ALA A 76 5.88 12.32 15.60
C ALA A 76 5.76 13.79 15.19
N SER A 77 6.41 14.21 14.10
CA SER A 77 6.26 15.57 13.55
C SER A 77 6.57 15.62 12.06
N ASP A 78 6.03 16.62 11.36
CA ASP A 78 6.28 16.84 9.93
C ASP A 78 7.77 17.03 9.63
N ALA A 79 8.49 17.67 10.55
CA ALA A 79 9.92 17.90 10.42
C ALA A 79 10.75 16.63 10.58
N ALA A 80 10.46 15.83 11.60
CA ALA A 80 11.15 14.57 11.82
C ALA A 80 10.87 13.58 10.67
N ALA A 81 9.63 13.54 10.19
CA ALA A 81 9.21 12.66 9.11
C ALA A 81 9.97 12.98 7.82
N LEU A 82 10.01 14.25 7.43
CA LEU A 82 10.71 14.67 6.23
C LEU A 82 12.22 14.45 6.32
N SER A 83 12.85 14.77 7.46
CA SER A 83 14.29 14.51 7.66
C SER A 83 14.60 13.02 7.51
N PHE A 84 13.84 12.16 8.20
CA PHE A 84 14.04 10.72 8.14
C PHE A 84 13.85 10.15 6.74
N TYR A 85 12.86 10.65 5.99
CA TYR A 85 12.63 10.25 4.61
C TYR A 85 13.81 10.63 3.70
N LEU A 86 14.31 11.86 3.81
CA LEU A 86 15.44 12.34 3.02
C LEU A 86 16.74 11.59 3.36
N ASP A 87 16.96 11.26 4.64
CA ASP A 87 18.09 10.44 5.06
C ASP A 87 18.04 9.04 4.42
N CYS A 88 16.85 8.42 4.36
CA CYS A 88 16.65 7.14 3.68
C CYS A 88 16.86 7.27 2.16
N GLU A 89 16.37 8.36 1.55
CA GLU A 89 16.58 8.64 0.13
C GLU A 89 18.07 8.80 -0.19
N LYS A 90 18.82 9.54 0.64
CA LYS A 90 20.28 9.69 0.51
C LYS A 90 21.00 8.34 0.62
N LEU A 91 20.66 7.54 1.62
CA LEU A 91 21.26 6.22 1.82
C LEU A 91 21.06 5.32 0.59
N VAL A 92 19.83 5.23 0.09
CA VAL A 92 19.47 4.32 -1.02
C VAL A 92 19.96 4.83 -2.37
N ASN A 93 19.88 6.15 -2.60
CA ASN A 93 20.12 6.72 -3.92
C ASN A 93 21.49 7.37 -4.08
N VAL A 94 22.26 7.57 -3.02
CA VAL A 94 23.62 8.12 -3.09
C VAL A 94 24.60 7.15 -2.46
N GLU A 95 24.44 6.81 -1.19
CA GLU A 95 25.50 6.10 -0.45
C GLU A 95 25.62 4.62 -0.84
N ARG A 96 24.52 3.97 -1.22
CA ARG A 96 24.51 2.55 -1.66
C ARG A 96 24.72 2.35 -3.16
N LYS A 97 24.76 3.43 -3.95
CA LYS A 97 24.98 3.35 -5.39
C LYS A 97 26.40 3.78 -5.68
N ASP A 98 27.12 3.03 -6.52
CA ASP A 98 28.40 3.45 -7.08
C ASP A 98 28.15 4.53 -8.14
N LEU A 99 27.76 5.72 -7.68
CA LEU A 99 27.55 6.88 -8.53
C LEU A 99 28.89 7.51 -8.90
N ASP A 100 28.96 8.11 -10.09
CA ASP A 100 30.08 8.98 -10.39
C ASP A 100 29.97 10.33 -9.64
N LYS A 101 31.08 11.05 -9.51
CA LYS A 101 31.14 12.34 -8.76
C LYS A 101 30.18 13.41 -9.31
N THR A 102 29.82 13.34 -10.59
CA THR A 102 28.90 14.29 -11.23
C THR A 102 27.47 13.97 -10.82
N GLU A 103 27.10 12.69 -10.83
CA GLU A 103 25.79 12.20 -10.39
C GLU A 103 25.56 12.43 -8.89
N GLU A 104 26.57 12.17 -8.05
CA GLU A 104 26.50 12.48 -6.61
C GLU A 104 26.22 13.96 -6.36
N ARG A 105 26.94 14.84 -7.08
CA ARG A 105 26.76 16.29 -6.96
C ARG A 105 25.37 16.72 -7.42
N GLN A 106 24.89 16.23 -8.55
CA GLN A 106 23.55 16.56 -9.05
C GLN A 106 22.45 16.11 -8.08
N ARG A 107 22.56 14.89 -7.54
CA ARG A 107 21.62 14.35 -6.53
C ARG A 107 21.64 15.18 -5.25
N LYS A 108 22.83 15.57 -4.77
CA LYS A 108 22.97 16.42 -3.59
C LYS A 108 22.38 17.82 -3.80
N GLU A 109 22.67 18.47 -4.93
CA GLU A 109 22.08 19.76 -5.32
C GLU A 109 20.56 19.68 -5.50
N GLN A 110 20.03 18.54 -5.95
CA GLN A 110 18.59 18.31 -6.03
C GLN A 110 17.96 18.20 -4.62
N MET A 111 18.61 17.49 -3.70
CA MET A 111 18.17 17.32 -2.33
C MET A 111 18.19 18.63 -1.53
N GLU A 112 19.24 19.43 -1.68
CA GLU A 112 19.35 20.78 -1.09
C GLU A 112 18.23 21.70 -1.60
N ARG A 113 17.96 21.69 -2.92
CA ARG A 113 16.82 22.44 -3.49
C ARG A 113 15.47 21.99 -2.94
N MET A 114 15.28 20.69 -2.68
CA MET A 114 14.05 20.21 -2.04
C MET A 114 13.94 20.68 -0.58
N ALA A 115 15.06 20.74 0.14
CA ALA A 115 15.11 21.24 1.51
C ALA A 115 14.87 22.76 1.59
N GLU A 116 15.39 23.55 0.64
CA GLU A 116 15.20 25.00 0.58
C GLU A 116 13.76 25.39 0.24
N ARG A 117 13.09 24.68 -0.67
CA ARG A 117 11.69 24.94 -1.02
C ARG A 117 10.72 24.72 0.14
N ARG A 118 11.15 24.03 1.19
CA ARG A 118 10.37 23.80 2.41
C ARG A 118 9.97 25.09 3.12
N THR A 119 10.74 26.17 2.95
CA THR A 119 10.49 27.47 3.61
C THR A 119 9.76 28.46 2.71
N ASP A 120 9.53 28.13 1.44
CA ASP A 120 8.84 28.99 0.49
C ASP A 120 7.32 28.83 0.61
N ARG A 121 6.67 29.87 1.14
CA ARG A 121 5.22 29.91 1.36
C ARG A 121 4.42 29.83 0.05
N ASN A 122 4.97 30.35 -1.05
CA ASN A 122 4.29 30.33 -2.36
C ASN A 122 4.29 28.93 -2.98
N ALA A 123 5.31 28.12 -2.68
CA ALA A 123 5.38 26.73 -3.12
C ALA A 123 4.30 25.88 -2.44
N ASN A 124 4.03 26.09 -1.15
CA ASN A 124 3.02 25.33 -0.40
C ASN A 124 1.59 25.53 -0.93
N ASP A 125 1.27 26.69 -1.50
CA ASP A 125 -0.08 26.94 -2.04
C ASP A 125 -0.38 26.13 -3.31
N GLN A 126 0.64 25.79 -4.10
CA GLN A 126 0.52 24.97 -5.31
C GLN A 126 0.84 23.49 -5.05
N ASP A 127 1.92 23.22 -4.34
CA ASP A 127 2.46 21.87 -4.12
C ASP A 127 1.91 21.19 -2.87
N GLY A 128 1.15 21.90 -2.03
CA GLY A 128 0.67 21.41 -0.75
C GLY A 128 1.77 21.28 0.32
N ASP A 129 1.41 20.75 1.48
CA ASP A 129 2.32 20.58 2.60
C ASP A 129 3.07 19.23 2.51
N ILE A 130 4.30 19.28 2.00
CA ILE A 130 5.16 18.10 1.82
C ILE A 130 5.54 17.47 3.15
N GLY A 131 5.77 18.26 4.20
CA GLY A 131 6.16 17.73 5.50
C GLY A 131 5.03 16.89 6.10
N LEU A 132 3.81 17.44 6.03
CA LEU A 132 2.58 16.76 6.44
C LEU A 132 2.32 15.49 5.63
N ALA A 133 2.43 15.57 4.30
CA ALA A 133 2.25 14.40 3.44
C ALA A 133 3.29 13.31 3.75
N THR A 134 4.55 13.67 4.08
CA THR A 134 5.58 12.70 4.44
C THR A 134 5.24 12.05 5.76
N ARG A 135 4.82 12.83 6.76
CA ARG A 135 4.38 12.30 8.04
C ARG A 135 3.23 11.30 7.87
N LEU A 136 2.19 11.66 7.13
CA LEU A 136 1.05 10.78 6.87
C LEU A 136 1.47 9.52 6.09
N HIS A 137 2.38 9.64 5.11
CA HIS A 137 2.90 8.49 4.39
C HIS A 137 3.68 7.54 5.32
N LEU A 138 4.52 8.06 6.22
CA LEU A 138 5.24 7.26 7.21
C LEU A 138 4.30 6.65 8.27
N GLN A 139 3.26 7.37 8.68
CA GLN A 139 2.23 6.84 9.58
C GLN A 139 1.48 5.66 8.94
N TYR A 140 1.17 5.76 7.64
CA TYR A 140 0.52 4.65 6.93
C TYR A 140 1.46 3.46 6.71
N LEU A 141 2.74 3.71 6.44
CA LEU A 141 3.76 2.66 6.38
C LEU A 141 3.90 1.95 7.74
N LEU A 142 3.94 2.70 8.83
CA LEU A 142 3.93 2.17 10.20
C LEU A 142 2.71 1.27 10.41
N LEU A 143 1.51 1.76 10.07
CA LEU A 143 0.27 0.99 10.22
C LEU A 143 0.26 -0.28 9.36
N THR A 144 0.84 -0.23 8.16
CA THR A 144 0.98 -1.39 7.26
C THR A 144 1.89 -2.45 7.85
N LEU A 145 3.02 -2.05 8.47
CA LEU A 145 3.91 -2.98 9.15
C LEU A 145 3.28 -3.55 10.42
N GLU A 146 2.53 -2.73 11.17
CA GLU A 146 1.75 -3.20 12.33
C GLU A 146 0.67 -4.20 11.89
N ALA A 147 0.03 -3.99 10.75
CA ALA A 147 -0.93 -4.93 10.17
C ALA A 147 -0.30 -6.27 9.80
N HIS A 148 0.95 -6.27 9.36
CA HIS A 148 1.71 -7.50 9.12
C HIS A 148 2.08 -8.23 10.42
N GLU A 149 2.49 -7.51 11.48
CA GLU A 149 2.84 -8.13 12.77
C GLU A 149 1.63 -8.60 13.58
N THR A 150 0.45 -8.02 13.34
CA THR A 150 -0.75 -8.31 14.12
C THR A 150 -1.33 -9.67 13.72
N ALA A 151 -1.51 -10.55 14.71
CA ALA A 151 -2.12 -11.85 14.49
C ALA A 151 -3.55 -11.70 13.92
N PRO A 152 -4.04 -12.63 13.07
CA PRO A 152 -5.37 -12.54 12.47
C PRO A 152 -6.50 -12.27 13.46
N ALA A 153 -6.46 -12.91 14.64
CA ALA A 153 -7.46 -12.75 15.71
C ALA A 153 -7.45 -11.36 16.36
N ASP A 154 -6.37 -10.59 16.19
CA ASP A 154 -6.18 -9.28 16.80
C ASP A 154 -6.30 -8.13 15.80
N LYS A 155 -6.55 -8.41 14.52
CA LYS A 155 -6.59 -7.39 13.45
C LYS A 155 -7.62 -6.29 13.75
N GLU A 156 -8.75 -6.59 14.37
CA GLU A 156 -9.76 -5.61 14.79
C GLU A 156 -9.15 -4.44 15.60
N LYS A 157 -8.10 -4.69 16.40
CA LYS A 157 -7.42 -3.67 17.21
C LYS A 157 -6.77 -2.56 16.37
N LEU A 158 -6.60 -2.78 15.07
CA LEU A 158 -6.08 -1.78 14.14
C LEU A 158 -7.18 -0.87 13.59
N LEU A 159 -8.48 -1.20 13.72
CA LEU A 159 -9.57 -0.37 13.22
C LEU A 159 -9.51 1.06 13.77
N PRO A 160 -9.37 1.30 15.09
CA PRO A 160 -9.31 2.67 15.60
C PRO A 160 -8.10 3.44 15.07
N LYS A 161 -6.96 2.75 14.85
CA LYS A 161 -5.75 3.37 14.29
C LYS A 161 -5.94 3.76 12.83
N LEU A 162 -6.53 2.88 12.03
CA LEU A 162 -6.83 3.16 10.63
C LEU A 162 -7.87 4.28 10.49
N GLN A 163 -8.91 4.25 11.31
CA GLN A 163 -9.91 5.32 11.34
C GLN A 163 -9.27 6.66 11.76
N ALA A 164 -8.42 6.68 12.79
CA ALA A 164 -7.70 7.89 13.19
C ALA A 164 -6.79 8.42 12.08
N TYR A 165 -6.09 7.53 11.36
CA TYR A 165 -5.30 7.89 10.19
C TYR A 165 -6.17 8.55 9.11
N ILE A 166 -7.30 7.93 8.75
CA ILE A 166 -8.22 8.50 7.76
C ILE A 166 -8.70 9.88 8.22
N GLN A 167 -9.10 10.03 9.49
CA GLN A 167 -9.54 11.33 10.00
C GLN A 167 -8.43 12.40 9.96
N ASP A 168 -7.16 12.06 10.24
CA ASP A 168 -6.04 13.01 10.11
C ASP A 168 -5.82 13.44 8.65
N VAL A 169 -5.95 12.50 7.70
CA VAL A 169 -5.92 12.82 6.26
C VAL A 169 -7.05 13.76 5.88
N LEU A 170 -8.30 13.44 6.28
CA LEU A 170 -9.48 14.24 5.93
C LEU A 170 -9.43 15.64 6.55
N ALA A 171 -9.00 15.76 7.81
CA ALA A 171 -8.84 17.04 8.49
C ALA A 171 -7.82 17.96 7.80
N ASN A 172 -6.91 17.39 7.02
CA ASN A 172 -5.85 18.10 6.32
C ASN A 172 -5.99 18.08 4.79
N ALA A 173 -7.15 17.68 4.25
CA ALA A 173 -7.34 17.47 2.82
C ALA A 173 -6.89 18.66 1.95
N GLU A 174 -7.21 19.90 2.35
CA GLU A 174 -6.84 21.14 1.63
C GLU A 174 -5.32 21.38 1.54
N LYS A 175 -4.55 20.81 2.47
CA LYS A 175 -3.08 20.88 2.47
C LYS A 175 -2.46 19.73 1.66
N LEU A 176 -3.24 18.70 1.34
CA LEU A 176 -2.82 17.49 0.63
C LEU A 176 -3.24 17.58 -0.84
N LYS A 177 -2.72 18.59 -1.53
CA LYS A 177 -2.91 18.87 -2.97
C LYS A 177 -1.57 18.83 -3.72
N GLY A 178 -1.61 18.92 -5.05
CA GLY A 178 -0.41 19.01 -5.88
C GLY A 178 0.61 17.89 -5.60
N ARG A 179 1.86 18.28 -5.36
CA ARG A 179 2.95 17.33 -5.09
C ARG A 179 2.78 16.57 -3.76
N ALA A 180 2.23 17.20 -2.72
CA ALA A 180 1.93 16.57 -1.44
C ALA A 180 0.93 15.43 -1.61
N ALA A 181 -0.15 15.66 -2.36
CA ALA A 181 -1.10 14.61 -2.75
C ALA A 181 -0.41 13.48 -3.54
N GLY A 182 0.37 13.85 -4.56
CA GLY A 182 1.07 12.91 -5.42
C GLY A 182 2.11 12.06 -4.71
N MET A 183 2.69 12.56 -3.61
CA MET A 183 3.58 11.79 -2.75
C MET A 183 2.81 10.87 -1.81
N LEU A 184 1.76 11.37 -1.15
CA LEU A 184 0.93 10.58 -0.24
C LEU A 184 0.19 9.44 -0.97
N ALA A 185 -0.22 9.64 -2.22
CA ALA A 185 -0.91 8.65 -3.05
C ALA A 185 -0.03 7.46 -3.50
N ARG A 186 1.29 7.53 -3.27
CA ARG A 186 2.22 6.46 -3.66
C ARG A 186 2.07 5.25 -2.76
N ASP A 187 2.33 4.10 -3.36
CA ASP A 187 2.46 2.85 -2.62
C ASP A 187 3.57 2.95 -1.58
N VAL A 188 3.30 2.55 -0.34
CA VAL A 188 4.30 2.62 0.74
C VAL A 188 5.45 1.64 0.54
N GLY A 189 5.26 0.56 -0.22
CA GLY A 189 6.32 -0.37 -0.60
C GLY A 189 7.38 0.26 -1.49
N GLY A 190 7.00 1.25 -2.32
CA GLY A 190 7.94 2.01 -3.14
C GLY A 190 8.66 3.15 -2.41
N SER A 191 8.57 3.21 -1.08
CA SER A 191 9.20 4.26 -0.28
C SER A 191 10.71 4.03 -0.13
N PRO A 192 11.56 5.06 -0.18
CA PRO A 192 12.99 4.95 0.15
C PRO A 192 13.23 4.36 1.54
N VAL A 193 12.28 4.49 2.47
CA VAL A 193 12.36 3.85 3.79
C VAL A 193 12.33 2.33 3.67
N VAL A 194 11.48 1.80 2.78
CA VAL A 194 11.33 0.36 2.59
C VAL A 194 12.62 -0.24 2.01
N ASP A 195 13.22 0.44 1.05
CA ASP A 195 14.51 0.07 0.45
C ASP A 195 15.68 0.22 1.44
N ALA A 196 15.71 1.32 2.20
CA ALA A 196 16.75 1.60 3.19
C ALA A 196 16.84 0.48 4.23
N TYR A 197 15.69 -0.02 4.69
CA TYR A 197 15.62 -1.06 5.72
C TYR A 197 15.37 -2.48 5.18
N GLN A 198 15.25 -2.66 3.86
CA GLN A 198 14.98 -3.96 3.22
C GLN A 198 13.74 -4.67 3.79
N ILE A 199 12.69 -3.91 4.06
CA ILE A 199 11.45 -4.38 4.71
C ILE A 199 10.33 -4.74 3.72
N GLN A 200 10.62 -4.78 2.41
CA GLN A 200 9.62 -5.03 1.36
C GLN A 200 8.79 -6.30 1.60
N ARG A 201 9.42 -7.36 2.15
CA ARG A 201 8.75 -8.63 2.48
C ARG A 201 7.64 -8.53 3.52
N PHE A 202 7.58 -7.43 4.28
CA PHE A 202 6.58 -7.18 5.32
C PHE A 202 5.46 -6.26 4.85
N ILE A 203 5.48 -5.85 3.58
CA ILE A 203 4.51 -4.92 3.00
C ILE A 203 3.48 -5.68 2.16
N GLY A 204 2.20 -5.41 2.45
CA GLY A 204 1.07 -5.91 1.67
C GLY A 204 0.41 -7.18 2.22
N GLY A 205 -0.65 -7.60 1.54
CA GLY A 205 -1.50 -8.74 1.91
C GLY A 205 -2.85 -8.64 1.21
N PRO A 206 -3.63 -9.73 1.12
CA PRO A 206 -4.95 -9.71 0.48
C PRO A 206 -5.94 -8.79 1.23
N ASP A 207 -5.84 -8.73 2.56
CA ASP A 207 -6.78 -8.01 3.43
C ASP A 207 -6.33 -6.58 3.77
N TRP A 208 -5.28 -6.08 3.11
CA TRP A 208 -4.71 -4.77 3.40
C TRP A 208 -4.34 -4.04 2.11
N THR A 209 -4.49 -2.72 2.09
CA THR A 209 -4.02 -1.89 0.98
C THR A 209 -2.71 -1.20 1.36
N THR A 210 -1.80 -1.10 0.41
CA THR A 210 -0.50 -0.45 0.58
C THR A 210 -0.54 1.02 0.16
N ARG A 211 -1.72 1.53 -0.22
CA ARG A 211 -1.91 2.88 -0.75
C ARG A 211 -2.60 3.78 0.27
N PRO A 212 -1.94 4.85 0.76
CA PRO A 212 -2.47 5.66 1.86
C PRO A 212 -3.74 6.49 1.54
N LEU A 213 -4.05 6.70 0.26
CA LEU A 213 -5.26 7.43 -0.17
C LEU A 213 -6.31 6.54 -0.84
N ASP A 214 -6.10 5.22 -0.86
CA ASP A 214 -7.07 4.28 -1.45
C ASP A 214 -8.13 3.89 -0.43
N PHE A 215 -8.96 4.87 -0.06
CA PHE A 215 -10.04 4.66 0.91
C PHE A 215 -10.98 3.54 0.48
N GLY A 216 -11.28 3.42 -0.82
CA GLY A 216 -12.09 2.32 -1.31
C GLY A 216 -11.55 0.97 -0.86
N GLN A 217 -10.27 0.70 -1.12
CA GLN A 217 -9.64 -0.55 -0.68
C GLN A 217 -9.44 -0.65 0.83
N MET A 218 -9.26 0.45 1.57
CA MET A 218 -9.23 0.40 3.04
C MET A 218 -10.55 -0.11 3.60
N TRP A 219 -11.67 0.35 3.04
CA TRP A 219 -12.99 -0.13 3.43
C TRP A 219 -13.25 -1.54 2.93
N ASP A 220 -13.00 -1.82 1.66
CA ASP A 220 -13.35 -3.09 1.03
C ASP A 220 -12.53 -4.27 1.59
N ARG A 221 -11.24 -4.07 1.86
CA ARG A 221 -10.33 -5.14 2.31
C ARG A 221 -10.26 -5.29 3.83
N PHE A 222 -10.48 -4.21 4.57
CA PHE A 222 -10.24 -4.20 6.00
C PHE A 222 -11.45 -3.77 6.83
N ILE A 223 -11.98 -2.55 6.64
CA ILE A 223 -13.01 -2.02 7.56
C ILE A 223 -14.32 -2.80 7.42
N LEU A 224 -14.89 -2.90 6.23
CA LEU A 224 -16.20 -3.55 6.03
C LEU A 224 -16.21 -5.04 6.41
N PRO A 225 -15.18 -5.86 6.10
CA PRO A 225 -15.12 -7.24 6.56
C PRO A 225 -15.18 -7.38 8.09
N ASN A 226 -14.39 -6.60 8.83
CA ASN A 226 -14.39 -6.65 10.30
C ASN A 226 -15.76 -6.23 10.87
N TYR A 227 -16.34 -5.15 10.34
CA TYR A 227 -17.66 -4.69 10.79
C TYR A 227 -18.79 -5.68 10.45
N ARG A 228 -18.72 -6.35 9.31
CA ARG A 228 -19.73 -7.36 8.93
C ARG A 228 -19.78 -8.51 9.92
N GLU A 229 -18.62 -8.93 10.42
CA GLU A 229 -18.51 -10.08 11.32
C GLU A 229 -18.89 -9.73 12.76
N GLN A 230 -18.64 -8.49 13.18
CA GLN A 230 -18.72 -8.11 14.59
C GLN A 230 -19.84 -7.14 14.93
N LYS A 231 -20.17 -6.23 14.00
CA LYS A 231 -21.08 -5.09 14.20
C LYS A 231 -21.86 -4.77 12.91
N PRO A 232 -22.67 -5.72 12.39
CA PRO A 232 -23.38 -5.55 11.12
C PRO A 232 -24.32 -4.34 11.10
N GLU A 233 -24.83 -3.91 12.26
CA GLU A 233 -25.64 -2.71 12.43
C GLU A 233 -24.90 -1.40 12.09
N GLU A 234 -23.58 -1.37 12.23
CA GLU A 234 -22.75 -0.21 11.91
C GLU A 234 -22.32 -0.16 10.43
N LEU A 235 -22.64 -1.19 9.62
CA LEU A 235 -22.21 -1.25 8.21
C LEU A 235 -22.68 -0.06 7.37
N ALA A 236 -23.91 0.41 7.59
CA ALA A 236 -24.43 1.57 6.89
C ALA A 236 -23.62 2.83 7.21
N ALA A 237 -23.31 3.05 8.49
CA ALA A 237 -22.50 4.17 8.95
C ALA A 237 -21.06 4.10 8.41
N GLN A 238 -20.47 2.90 8.31
CA GLN A 238 -19.14 2.75 7.71
C GLN A 238 -19.13 3.08 6.22
N TRP A 239 -20.17 2.70 5.46
CA TRP A 239 -20.30 3.12 4.07
C TRP A 239 -20.48 4.63 3.93
N ASP A 240 -21.27 5.25 4.81
CA ASP A 240 -21.45 6.70 4.82
C ASP A 240 -20.12 7.42 5.13
N ALA A 241 -19.32 6.86 6.04
CA ALA A 241 -17.97 7.35 6.34
C ALA A 241 -17.04 7.22 5.12
N ARG A 242 -17.10 6.12 4.36
CA ARG A 242 -16.35 5.96 3.10
C ARG A 242 -16.73 7.02 2.08
N ILE A 243 -18.04 7.18 1.82
CA ILE A 243 -18.55 8.16 0.85
C ILE A 243 -18.10 9.57 1.24
N ASN A 244 -18.17 9.91 2.53
CA ASN A 244 -17.71 11.19 3.03
C ASN A 244 -16.19 11.39 2.85
N ALA A 245 -15.39 10.35 3.12
CA ALA A 245 -13.95 10.39 2.95
C ALA A 245 -13.55 10.61 1.49
N GLU A 246 -14.16 9.85 0.58
CA GLU A 246 -13.95 10.00 -0.86
C GLU A 246 -14.39 11.40 -1.33
N GLY A 247 -15.60 11.84 -0.96
CA GLY A 247 -16.11 13.16 -1.33
C GLY A 247 -15.25 14.32 -0.83
N THR A 248 -14.75 14.25 0.40
CA THR A 248 -13.88 15.27 1.00
C THR A 248 -12.56 15.38 0.24
N MET A 249 -11.91 14.25 -0.04
CA MET A 249 -10.64 14.27 -0.78
C MET A 249 -10.82 14.69 -2.23
N ARG A 250 -11.90 14.25 -2.90
CA ARG A 250 -12.21 14.67 -4.27
C ARG A 250 -12.42 16.18 -4.33
N LYS A 251 -13.19 16.74 -3.41
CA LYS A 251 -13.41 18.18 -3.33
C LYS A 251 -12.12 18.98 -3.12
N ALA A 252 -11.22 18.50 -2.26
CA ALA A 252 -9.96 19.18 -1.97
C ALA A 252 -8.93 19.08 -3.11
N GLN A 253 -8.99 18.02 -3.93
CA GLN A 253 -7.99 17.74 -4.96
C GLN A 253 -8.42 18.12 -6.37
N MET A 254 -9.72 18.20 -6.64
CA MET A 254 -10.26 18.48 -7.96
C MET A 254 -10.65 19.95 -8.12
N PRO A 255 -10.49 20.52 -9.33
CA PRO A 255 -11.16 21.76 -9.69
C PRO A 255 -12.68 21.64 -9.57
N GLU A 256 -13.36 22.74 -9.21
CA GLU A 256 -14.82 22.76 -9.01
C GLU A 256 -15.63 22.15 -10.17
N PRO A 257 -15.34 22.44 -11.46
CA PRO A 257 -16.10 21.83 -12.56
C PRO A 257 -15.97 20.29 -12.61
N GLU A 258 -14.78 19.76 -12.30
CA GLU A 258 -14.55 18.31 -12.26
C GLU A 258 -15.25 17.68 -11.04
N PHE A 259 -15.26 18.37 -9.90
CA PHE A 259 -15.98 17.92 -8.71
C PHE A 259 -17.50 17.87 -8.93
N VAL A 260 -18.07 18.82 -9.67
CA VAL A 260 -19.48 18.80 -10.07
C VAL A 260 -19.77 17.58 -10.96
N ILE A 261 -18.91 17.28 -11.93
CA ILE A 261 -19.05 16.08 -12.77
C ILE A 261 -19.00 14.80 -11.92
N TRP A 262 -18.02 14.70 -11.02
CA TRP A 262 -17.91 13.57 -10.09
C TRP A 262 -19.18 13.39 -9.25
N THR A 263 -19.74 14.49 -8.74
CA THR A 263 -20.98 14.48 -7.93
C THR A 263 -22.19 14.00 -8.73
N GLN A 264 -22.24 14.26 -10.03
CA GLN A 264 -23.35 13.87 -10.91
C GLN A 264 -23.21 12.45 -11.46
N GLN A 265 -21.98 11.94 -11.61
CA GLN A 265 -21.71 10.66 -12.27
C GLN A 265 -21.24 9.58 -11.28
N GLU A 266 -20.16 9.85 -10.55
CA GLU A 266 -19.50 8.84 -9.72
C GLU A 266 -20.15 8.69 -8.34
N LEU A 267 -20.60 9.78 -7.72
CA LEU A 267 -21.24 9.72 -6.41
C LEU A 267 -22.53 8.88 -6.40
N PRO A 268 -23.43 8.96 -7.40
CA PRO A 268 -24.55 8.04 -7.52
C PRO A 268 -24.10 6.58 -7.63
N VAL A 269 -23.05 6.27 -8.40
CA VAL A 269 -22.50 4.90 -8.49
C VAL A 269 -22.03 4.41 -7.12
N LEU A 270 -21.34 5.25 -6.35
CA LEU A 270 -20.88 4.88 -5.01
C LEU A 270 -22.05 4.64 -4.03
N LYS A 271 -23.10 5.46 -4.11
CA LYS A 271 -24.34 5.27 -3.34
C LYS A 271 -25.08 3.99 -3.74
N TRP A 272 -25.06 3.64 -5.02
CA TRP A 272 -25.59 2.37 -5.51
C TRP A 272 -24.81 1.19 -4.92
N SER A 273 -23.47 1.23 -4.95
CA SER A 273 -22.63 0.19 -4.35
C SER A 273 -22.87 0.02 -2.85
N ARG A 274 -23.08 1.11 -2.11
CA ARG A 274 -23.53 1.06 -0.70
C ARG A 274 -24.84 0.30 -0.58
N ALA A 275 -25.85 0.64 -1.37
CA ALA A 275 -27.16 -0.01 -1.30
C ALA A 275 -27.07 -1.50 -1.66
N GLU A 276 -26.30 -1.87 -2.70
CA GLU A 276 -26.04 -3.28 -3.05
C GLU A 276 -25.35 -4.05 -1.93
N TYR A 277 -24.36 -3.44 -1.29
CA TYR A 277 -23.66 -4.06 -0.19
C TYR A 277 -24.61 -4.29 1.00
N LEU A 278 -25.39 -3.28 1.38
CA LEU A 278 -26.34 -3.37 2.49
C LEU A 278 -27.51 -4.31 2.20
N LEU A 279 -27.89 -4.48 0.94
CA LEU A 279 -28.87 -5.49 0.54
C LEU A 279 -28.36 -6.91 0.83
N ARG A 280 -27.06 -7.15 0.63
CA ARG A 280 -26.44 -8.48 0.80
C ARG A 280 -26.01 -8.76 2.24
N PHE A 281 -25.51 -7.75 2.95
CA PHE A 281 -24.83 -7.94 4.22
C PHE A 281 -25.40 -7.08 5.35
N GLY A 282 -26.25 -6.11 5.03
CA GLY A 282 -26.84 -5.22 6.03
C GLY A 282 -27.97 -5.89 6.81
N PRO A 283 -28.31 -5.36 8.00
CA PRO A 283 -29.34 -5.93 8.86
C PRO A 283 -30.77 -5.72 8.33
N THR A 284 -30.97 -4.77 7.41
CA THR A 284 -32.30 -4.38 6.91
C THR A 284 -32.33 -4.30 5.37
N PRO A 285 -32.46 -5.45 4.66
CA PRO A 285 -32.52 -5.50 3.20
C PRO A 285 -33.58 -4.59 2.56
N VAL A 286 -34.73 -4.42 3.22
CA VAL A 286 -35.82 -3.54 2.75
C VAL A 286 -35.39 -2.07 2.68
N ASN A 287 -34.59 -1.60 3.64
CA ASN A 287 -34.06 -0.23 3.62
C ASN A 287 -33.07 -0.06 2.45
N ALA A 288 -32.25 -1.06 2.17
CA ALA A 288 -31.35 -1.04 1.02
C ALA A 288 -32.11 -1.01 -0.32
N LEU A 289 -33.20 -1.78 -0.47
CA LEU A 289 -34.08 -1.70 -1.65
C LEU A 289 -34.74 -0.34 -1.80
N LYS A 290 -35.13 0.29 -0.69
CA LYS A 290 -35.65 1.66 -0.70
C LYS A 290 -34.59 2.65 -1.17
N ASP A 291 -33.36 2.56 -0.66
CA ASP A 291 -32.24 3.41 -1.09
C ASP A 291 -31.95 3.26 -2.59
N MET A 292 -31.97 2.02 -3.11
CA MET A 292 -31.84 1.74 -4.55
C MET A 292 -32.93 2.45 -5.37
N LEU A 293 -34.19 2.32 -4.95
CA LEU A 293 -35.32 2.94 -5.64
C LEU A 293 -35.21 4.47 -5.65
N ASP A 294 -34.88 5.05 -4.49
CA ASP A 294 -34.77 6.49 -4.32
C ASP A 294 -33.59 7.04 -5.17
N LEU A 295 -32.49 6.29 -5.33
CA LEU A 295 -31.38 6.66 -6.22
C LEU A 295 -31.80 6.68 -7.70
N ILE A 296 -32.52 5.66 -8.17
CA ILE A 296 -33.00 5.60 -9.56
C ILE A 296 -33.95 6.77 -9.85
N LYS A 297 -34.87 7.06 -8.93
CA LYS A 297 -35.81 8.19 -9.06
C LYS A 297 -35.10 9.54 -9.12
N ALA A 298 -34.04 9.70 -8.32
CA ALA A 298 -33.27 10.94 -8.29
C ALA A 298 -32.36 11.11 -9.53
N ASN A 299 -32.00 10.02 -10.22
CA ASN A 299 -31.02 10.03 -11.31
C ASN A 299 -31.51 9.28 -12.57
N PRO A 300 -32.69 9.62 -13.14
CA PRO A 300 -33.28 8.86 -14.25
C PRO A 300 -32.46 8.93 -15.55
N GLY A 301 -31.68 10.00 -15.75
CA GLY A 301 -30.81 10.18 -16.92
C GLY A 301 -29.39 9.65 -16.74
N HIS A 302 -29.06 9.03 -15.61
CA HIS A 302 -27.71 8.56 -15.35
C HIS A 302 -27.35 7.36 -16.26
N PRO A 303 -26.13 7.27 -16.83
CA PRO A 303 -25.75 6.18 -17.72
C PRO A 303 -25.94 4.77 -17.14
N SER A 304 -25.79 4.62 -15.82
CA SER A 304 -25.98 3.34 -15.12
C SER A 304 -27.43 3.05 -14.71
N ALA A 305 -28.37 4.00 -14.85
CA ALA A 305 -29.76 3.83 -14.41
C ALA A 305 -30.48 2.62 -15.04
N PRO A 306 -30.30 2.30 -16.34
CA PRO A 306 -30.89 1.09 -16.93
C PRO A 306 -30.40 -0.20 -16.24
N ASN A 307 -29.11 -0.27 -15.91
CA ASN A 307 -28.54 -1.42 -15.21
C ASN A 307 -29.05 -1.51 -13.77
N TRP A 308 -29.13 -0.38 -13.07
CA TRP A 308 -29.68 -0.31 -11.71
C TRP A 308 -31.12 -0.81 -11.64
N LEU A 309 -31.96 -0.39 -12.60
CA LEU A 309 -33.34 -0.87 -12.73
C LEU A 309 -33.41 -2.40 -12.91
N GLU A 310 -32.53 -2.96 -13.73
CA GLU A 310 -32.49 -4.41 -13.96
C GLU A 310 -32.03 -5.16 -12.71
N THR A 311 -30.95 -4.73 -12.07
CA THR A 311 -30.47 -5.31 -10.80
C THR A 311 -31.56 -5.27 -9.72
N MET A 312 -32.28 -4.16 -9.59
CA MET A 312 -33.36 -4.03 -8.61
C MET A 312 -34.52 -5.00 -8.90
N ARG A 313 -34.92 -5.15 -10.18
CA ARG A 313 -35.95 -6.12 -10.57
C ARG A 313 -35.56 -7.55 -10.23
N GLN A 314 -34.30 -7.91 -10.45
CA GLN A 314 -33.78 -9.23 -10.11
C GLN A 314 -33.80 -9.45 -8.60
N ALA A 315 -33.35 -8.48 -7.81
CA ALA A 315 -33.38 -8.55 -6.35
C ALA A 315 -34.80 -8.79 -5.79
N VAL A 316 -35.81 -8.10 -6.32
CA VAL A 316 -37.21 -8.28 -5.90
C VAL A 316 -37.73 -9.67 -6.26
N LYS A 317 -37.50 -10.15 -7.50
CA LYS A 317 -37.92 -11.49 -7.95
C LYS A 317 -37.28 -12.62 -7.13
N SER A 318 -36.00 -12.48 -6.77
CA SER A 318 -35.30 -13.45 -5.92
C SER A 318 -35.87 -13.49 -4.50
N GLY A 319 -36.38 -12.36 -3.98
CA GLY A 319 -37.08 -12.31 -2.70
C GLY A 319 -38.42 -13.04 -2.70
N GLU A 320 -39.18 -12.95 -3.81
CA GLU A 320 -40.46 -13.66 -3.99
C GLU A 320 -40.30 -15.18 -4.05
N SER A 321 -39.15 -15.67 -4.52
CA SER A 321 -38.88 -17.12 -4.68
C SER A 321 -38.23 -17.77 -3.45
N SER A 322 -37.87 -16.97 -2.44
CA SER A 322 -37.27 -17.43 -1.18
C SER A 322 -38.23 -17.35 0.02
N SER A 323 -39.47 -16.92 -0.21
CA SER A 323 -40.56 -16.82 0.76
C SER A 323 -41.59 -17.93 0.53
#